data_AF-A0A6B0Z565-F1
#
_entry.id   AF-A0A6B0Z565-F1
#
_cell.length_a   1.000
_cell.length_b   1.000
_cell.length_c   1.000
_cell.angle_alpha   90.00
_cell.angle_beta   90.00
_cell.angle_gamma   90.00
#
_symmetry.space_group_name_H-M   'P 1'
#
loop_
_entity.id
_entity.type
_entity.pdbx_description
1 polymer ?
#
loop_
_entity_poly.entity_id
_entity_poly.type
_entity_poly.pdbx_seq_one_letter_code
_entity_poly.pdbx_strand_id
1 'polypeptide(L)'
;MGIDLQMNRQNAATGIGLLGAGVVGSQVARVILDPDANNQLSLNGILVRDIERQRDGVPSELLTTDPEMVLSDDRNNIVIEVMGGEEPARSYMAAALSAGKHVVTANKEALAKHGDELTNLAVQNGVSLSYEASVGGGIPVLAV
;
A
#
# COMPACT_ATOMS: atom_id res chain seq x y z
N MET A 1 4.21 -38.33 -24.95
CA MET A 1 3.63 -36.98 -25.17
C MET A 1 3.29 -36.44 -23.80
N GLY A 2 4.31 -35.93 -23.11
CA GLY A 2 4.22 -35.47 -21.73
C GLY A 2 5.10 -34.25 -21.62
N ILE A 3 4.47 -33.10 -21.74
CA ILE A 3 5.00 -31.77 -21.45
C ILE A 3 3.80 -30.88 -21.16
N ASP A 4 3.95 -30.07 -20.12
CA ASP A 4 3.03 -29.03 -19.62
C ASP A 4 1.85 -29.45 -18.73
N LEU A 5 2.19 -30.06 -17.59
CA LEU A 5 1.36 -29.99 -16.37
C LEU A 5 1.98 -29.08 -15.29
N GLN A 6 2.96 -28.23 -15.65
CA GLN A 6 3.59 -27.27 -14.73
C GLN A 6 3.59 -25.85 -15.32
N MET A 7 2.43 -25.26 -15.60
CA MET A 7 2.36 -23.84 -15.98
C MET A 7 1.05 -23.14 -15.60
N ASN A 8 0.43 -23.48 -14.45
CA ASN A 8 -0.80 -22.82 -14.01
C ASN A 8 -0.74 -22.19 -12.59
N ARG A 9 0.40 -21.57 -12.25
CA ARG A 9 0.58 -20.79 -10.99
C ARG A 9 0.79 -19.28 -11.22
N GLN A 10 0.31 -18.72 -12.33
CA GLN A 10 0.48 -17.32 -12.73
C GLN A 10 -0.88 -16.90 -13.32
N ASN A 11 -1.67 -15.94 -12.86
CA ASN A 11 -1.43 -14.70 -12.12
C ASN A 11 -2.71 -14.36 -11.33
N ALA A 12 -2.69 -14.40 -9.99
CA ALA A 12 -3.68 -13.66 -9.22
C ALA A 12 -3.16 -12.24 -9.05
N ALA A 13 -3.94 -11.23 -9.39
CA ALA A 13 -3.54 -9.84 -9.18
C ALA A 13 -3.30 -9.60 -7.68
N THR A 14 -2.16 -8.99 -7.33
CA THR A 14 -1.84 -8.59 -5.96
C THR A 14 -2.67 -7.37 -5.61
N GLY A 15 -3.55 -7.48 -4.62
CA GLY A 15 -4.43 -6.39 -4.23
C GLY A 15 -3.74 -5.35 -3.34
N ILE A 16 -4.05 -4.09 -3.61
CA ILE A 16 -3.44 -2.91 -3.00
C ILE A 16 -4.52 -2.06 -2.34
N GLY A 17 -4.30 -1.74 -1.07
CA GLY A 17 -4.98 -0.65 -0.37
C GLY A 17 -4.08 0.58 -0.28
N LEU A 18 -4.61 1.77 -0.52
CA LEU A 18 -3.84 3.01 -0.46
C LEU A 18 -4.36 3.92 0.67
N LEU A 19 -3.47 4.37 1.54
CA LEU A 19 -3.77 5.34 2.60
C LEU A 19 -3.20 6.69 2.18
N GLY A 20 -4.09 7.60 1.79
CA GLY A 20 -3.75 8.93 1.31
C GLY A 20 -3.64 9.02 -0.21
N ALA A 21 -4.36 9.98 -0.78
CA ALA A 21 -4.24 10.38 -2.18
C ALA A 21 -3.96 11.88 -2.30
N GLY A 22 -2.82 12.29 -1.74
CA GLY A 22 -2.19 13.59 -2.01
C GLY A 22 -1.41 13.55 -3.33
N VAL A 23 -0.34 14.33 -3.44
CA VAL A 23 0.52 14.35 -4.64
C VAL A 23 1.11 12.96 -4.92
N VAL A 24 1.76 12.34 -3.93
CA VAL A 24 2.40 11.03 -4.09
C VAL A 24 1.36 9.93 -4.32
N GLY A 25 0.36 9.83 -3.42
CA GLY A 25 -0.67 8.79 -3.52
C GLY A 25 -1.46 8.82 -4.83
N SER A 26 -1.75 10.00 -5.38
CA SER A 26 -2.44 10.09 -6.68
C SER A 26 -1.56 9.59 -7.83
N GLN A 27 -0.24 9.82 -7.79
CA GLN A 27 0.65 9.24 -8.82
C GLN A 27 0.80 7.73 -8.67
N VAL A 28 0.86 7.22 -7.44
CA VAL A 28 0.85 5.76 -7.18
C VAL A 28 -0.42 5.13 -7.73
N ALA A 29 -1.59 5.70 -7.42
CA ALA A 29 -2.87 5.23 -7.95
C ALA A 29 -2.89 5.25 -9.48
N ARG A 30 -2.41 6.34 -10.10
CA ARG A 30 -2.34 6.45 -11.56
C ARG A 30 -1.47 5.38 -12.21
N VAL A 31 -0.28 5.09 -11.66
CA VAL A 31 0.61 4.06 -12.20
C VAL A 31 0.01 2.66 -12.06
N ILE A 32 -0.67 2.38 -10.95
CA ILE A 32 -1.33 1.09 -10.74
C ILE A 32 -2.50 0.91 -11.72
N LEU A 33 -3.30 1.96 -11.91
CA LEU A 33 -4.49 1.95 -12.78
C LEU A 33 -4.16 2.10 -14.28
N ASP A 34 -2.90 2.37 -14.64
CA ASP A 34 -2.48 2.52 -16.03
C ASP A 34 -2.55 1.17 -16.75
N PRO A 35 -3.42 1.01 -17.77
CA PRO A 35 -3.52 -0.25 -18.52
C PRO A 35 -2.23 -0.59 -19.28
N ASP A 36 -1.40 0.41 -19.60
CA ASP A 36 -0.14 0.21 -20.32
C ASP A 36 1.02 -0.19 -19.39
N ALA A 37 0.85 -0.07 -18.05
CA ALA A 37 1.88 -0.43 -17.09
C ALA A 37 2.15 -1.94 -17.00
N ASN A 38 1.29 -2.78 -17.61
CA ASN A 38 1.39 -4.25 -17.63
C ASN A 38 1.78 -4.84 -16.25
N ASN A 39 1.18 -4.28 -15.20
CA ASN A 39 1.40 -4.70 -13.82
C ASN A 39 0.34 -5.73 -13.41
N GLN A 40 0.64 -6.55 -12.41
CA GLN A 40 -0.32 -7.51 -11.84
C GLN A 40 -0.90 -7.00 -10.52
N LEU A 41 -1.19 -5.70 -10.44
CA LEU A 41 -1.69 -5.04 -9.24
C LEU A 41 -3.17 -4.68 -9.38
N SER A 42 -3.93 -4.77 -8.29
CA SER A 42 -5.33 -4.35 -8.24
C SER A 42 -5.53 -3.33 -7.14
N LEU A 43 -5.84 -2.08 -7.47
CA LEU A 43 -6.16 -1.05 -6.49
C LEU A 43 -7.60 -1.22 -6.02
N ASN A 44 -7.82 -1.67 -4.78
CA ASN A 44 -9.15 -2.04 -4.29
C ASN A 44 -9.82 -0.94 -3.46
N GLY A 45 -9.05 0.02 -2.93
CA GLY A 45 -9.57 1.11 -2.14
C GLY A 45 -8.51 2.14 -1.75
N ILE A 46 -8.94 3.39 -1.57
CA ILE A 46 -8.10 4.54 -1.28
C ILE A 46 -8.73 5.35 -0.15
N LEU A 47 -8.08 5.33 1.02
CA LEU A 47 -8.48 6.16 2.15
C LEU A 47 -8.09 7.62 1.92
N VAL A 48 -9.06 8.52 2.03
CA VAL A 48 -8.89 9.96 1.93
C VAL A 48 -9.65 10.68 3.04
N ARG A 49 -9.25 11.93 3.33
CA ARG A 49 -9.99 12.77 4.28
C ARG A 49 -11.24 13.41 3.70
N ASP A 50 -11.25 13.57 2.37
CA ASP A 50 -12.30 14.29 1.64
C ASP A 50 -12.44 13.66 0.25
N ILE A 51 -13.61 13.06 -0.01
CA ILE A 51 -13.95 12.40 -1.27
C ILE A 51 -14.34 13.40 -2.36
N GLU A 52 -14.79 14.60 -1.99
CA GLU A 52 -15.23 15.65 -2.92
C GLU A 52 -14.05 16.38 -3.58
N ARG A 53 -12.88 16.32 -2.95
CA ARG A 53 -11.65 16.87 -3.52
C ARG A 53 -11.29 16.14 -4.82
N GLN A 54 -11.28 16.87 -5.94
CA GLN A 54 -10.91 16.32 -7.24
C GLN A 54 -9.48 15.77 -7.27
N ARG A 55 -9.33 14.61 -7.93
CA ARG A 55 -8.09 13.87 -8.12
C ARG A 55 -8.06 13.32 -9.53
N ASP A 56 -7.23 13.91 -10.39
CA ASP A 56 -7.15 13.50 -11.78
C ASP A 56 -6.64 12.05 -11.91
N GLY A 57 -7.35 11.23 -12.68
CA GLY A 57 -6.98 9.84 -12.93
C GLY A 57 -7.26 8.87 -11.78
N VAL A 58 -8.00 9.29 -10.75
CA VAL A 58 -8.41 8.42 -9.64
C VAL A 58 -9.95 8.28 -9.65
N PRO A 59 -10.48 7.06 -9.91
CA PRO A 59 -11.92 6.81 -9.89
C PRO A 59 -12.52 7.06 -8.50
N SER A 60 -13.65 7.77 -8.44
CA SER A 60 -14.32 8.15 -7.19
C SER A 60 -14.81 6.95 -6.39
N GLU A 61 -15.15 5.86 -7.06
CA GLU A 61 -15.63 4.61 -6.47
C GLU A 61 -14.57 3.88 -5.63
N LEU A 62 -13.30 4.20 -5.83
CA LEU A 62 -12.21 3.68 -5.00
C LEU A 62 -12.00 4.51 -3.73
N LEU A 63 -12.58 5.72 -3.66
CA LEU A 63 -12.35 6.62 -2.53
C LEU A 63 -13.25 6.27 -1.35
N THR A 64 -12.66 6.24 -0.16
CA THR A 64 -13.37 6.06 1.11
C THR A 64 -12.83 7.00 2.18
N THR A 65 -13.67 7.39 3.13
CA THR A 65 -13.26 8.05 4.38
C THR A 65 -13.19 7.08 5.55
N ASP A 66 -13.66 5.84 5.37
CA ASP A 66 -13.61 4.78 6.36
C ASP A 66 -12.31 3.95 6.19
N PRO A 67 -11.39 3.99 7.17
CA PRO A 67 -10.15 3.22 7.11
C PRO A 67 -10.39 1.70 7.09
N GLU A 68 -11.47 1.20 7.70
CA GLU A 68 -11.73 -0.24 7.79
C GLU A 68 -11.99 -0.86 6.41
N MET A 69 -12.57 -0.08 5.49
CA MET A 69 -12.77 -0.49 4.10
C MET A 69 -11.46 -0.78 3.35
N VAL A 70 -10.32 -0.33 3.86
CA VAL A 70 -8.98 -0.61 3.30
C VAL A 70 -8.22 -1.60 4.17
N LEU A 71 -8.22 -1.39 5.50
CA LEU A 71 -7.41 -2.15 6.45
C LEU A 71 -7.94 -3.58 6.67
N SER A 72 -9.26 -3.77 6.61
CA SER A 72 -9.93 -5.06 6.85
C SER A 72 -10.37 -5.77 5.56
N ASP A 73 -10.09 -5.19 4.39
CA ASP A 73 -10.40 -5.82 3.10
C ASP A 73 -9.40 -6.93 2.77
N ASP A 74 -9.85 -8.19 2.82
CA ASP A 74 -9.05 -9.38 2.53
C ASP A 74 -8.49 -9.42 1.10
N ARG A 75 -9.05 -8.62 0.18
CA ARG A 75 -8.49 -8.46 -1.16
C ARG A 75 -7.16 -7.71 -1.14
N ASN A 76 -6.87 -6.91 -0.11
CA ASN A 76 -5.61 -6.17 0.02
C ASN A 76 -4.51 -7.05 0.63
N ASN A 77 -3.52 -7.38 -0.19
CA ASN A 77 -2.29 -8.05 0.25
C ASN A 77 -1.26 -7.04 0.76
N ILE A 78 -1.25 -5.83 0.18
CA ILE A 78 -0.31 -4.75 0.49
C ILE A 78 -1.11 -3.48 0.80
N VAL A 79 -0.70 -2.77 1.85
CA VAL A 79 -1.19 -1.42 2.20
C VAL A 79 -0.06 -0.42 1.95
N ILE A 80 -0.32 0.56 1.10
CA ILE A 80 0.61 1.66 0.82
C ILE A 80 0.20 2.87 1.66
N GLU A 81 1.08 3.40 2.51
CA GLU A 81 0.81 4.56 3.37
C GLU A 81 1.61 5.79 2.94
N VAL A 82 0.89 6.85 2.58
CA VAL A 82 1.43 8.13 2.10
C VAL A 82 0.58 9.32 2.59
N MET A 83 -0.02 9.20 3.77
CA MET A 83 -0.86 10.26 4.36
C MET A 83 -0.02 11.39 4.98
N GLY A 84 1.14 11.04 5.53
CA GLY A 84 1.97 11.92 6.34
C GLY A 84 1.45 12.10 7.77
N GLY A 85 2.27 12.70 8.63
CA GLY A 85 1.99 12.85 10.07
C GLY A 85 2.21 11.55 10.85
N GLU A 86 2.21 11.65 12.18
CA GLU A 86 2.42 10.48 13.06
C GLU A 86 1.14 9.65 13.22
N GLU A 87 0.07 10.26 13.71
CA GLU A 87 -1.25 9.63 13.86
C GLU A 87 -2.26 10.30 12.90
N PRO A 88 -3.17 9.53 12.27
CA PRO A 88 -3.45 8.11 12.50
C PRO A 88 -2.55 7.12 11.72
N ALA A 89 -1.50 7.62 11.03
CA ALA A 89 -0.68 6.80 10.14
C ALA A 89 -0.04 5.59 10.83
N ARG A 90 0.57 5.80 12.01
CA ARG A 90 1.16 4.72 12.81
C ARG A 90 0.12 3.68 13.19
N SER A 91 -1.05 4.10 13.67
CA SER A 91 -2.14 3.18 14.05
C SER A 91 -2.64 2.35 12.85
N TYR A 92 -2.77 2.95 11.68
CA TYR A 92 -3.21 2.23 10.48
C TYR A 92 -2.15 1.27 9.93
N MET A 93 -0.87 1.64 9.96
CA MET A 93 0.20 0.71 9.60
C MET A 93 0.25 -0.48 10.56
N ALA A 94 0.13 -0.24 11.87
CA ALA A 94 0.10 -1.31 12.86
C ALA A 94 -1.11 -2.25 12.66
N ALA A 95 -2.29 -1.70 12.36
CA ALA A 95 -3.48 -2.48 12.06
C ALA A 95 -3.31 -3.35 10.81
N ALA A 96 -2.77 -2.79 9.72
CA ALA A 96 -2.49 -3.54 8.49
C ALA A 96 -1.50 -4.68 8.71
N LEU A 97 -0.38 -4.42 9.42
CA LEU A 97 0.62 -5.44 9.74
C LEU A 97 0.03 -6.55 10.61
N SER A 98 -0.77 -6.20 11.61
CA SER A 98 -1.45 -7.16 12.49
C SER A 98 -2.51 -7.98 11.75
N ALA A 99 -3.10 -7.43 10.69
CA ALA A 99 -4.02 -8.14 9.80
C ALA A 99 -3.30 -9.03 8.77
N GLY A 100 -1.98 -9.19 8.86
CA GLY A 100 -1.21 -10.02 7.94
C GLY A 100 -1.03 -9.40 6.56
N LYS A 101 -1.08 -8.06 6.44
CA LYS A 101 -0.82 -7.34 5.19
C LYS A 101 0.61 -6.77 5.20
N HIS A 102 1.27 -6.78 4.05
CA HIS A 102 2.53 -6.06 3.90
C HIS A 102 2.25 -4.55 3.90
N VAL A 103 3.18 -3.75 4.42
CA VAL A 103 3.07 -2.28 4.43
C VAL A 103 4.22 -1.65 3.66
N VAL A 104 3.91 -0.73 2.76
CA VAL A 104 4.88 0.15 2.10
C VAL A 104 4.59 1.58 2.51
N THR A 105 5.55 2.35 3.03
CA THR A 105 5.30 3.72 3.49
C THR A 105 6.34 4.72 2.99
N ALA A 106 5.90 5.97 2.75
CA ALA A 106 6.78 7.12 2.52
C ALA A 106 6.90 8.04 3.75
N ASN A 107 6.32 7.66 4.88
CA ASN A 107 6.13 8.53 6.04
C ASN A 107 7.32 8.49 7.00
N LYS A 108 8.27 9.40 6.75
CA LYS A 108 9.49 9.55 7.56
C LYS A 108 9.21 9.86 9.03
N GLU A 109 8.15 10.61 9.31
CA GLU A 109 7.84 11.03 10.69
C GLU A 109 7.43 9.82 11.53
N ALA A 110 6.50 9.01 11.03
CA ALA A 110 6.07 7.78 11.71
C ALA A 110 7.22 6.78 11.85
N LEU A 111 8.03 6.60 10.79
CA LEU A 111 9.19 5.69 10.84
C LEU A 111 10.27 6.14 11.83
N ALA A 112 10.57 7.45 11.90
CA ALA A 112 11.59 7.96 12.81
C ALA A 112 11.22 7.76 14.29
N LYS A 113 9.93 7.75 14.61
CA LYS A 113 9.42 7.60 15.98
C LYS A 113 9.07 6.15 16.34
N HIS A 114 8.56 5.38 15.37
CA HIS A 114 7.92 4.08 15.61
C HIS A 114 8.44 2.95 14.70
N GLY A 115 9.50 3.19 13.93
CA GLY A 115 10.02 2.22 12.95
C GLY A 115 10.39 0.87 13.57
N ASP A 116 11.04 0.86 14.74
CA ASP A 116 11.40 -0.37 15.45
C ASP A 116 10.17 -1.16 15.88
N GLU A 117 9.15 -0.48 16.41
CA GLU A 117 7.90 -1.10 16.82
C GLU A 117 7.19 -1.74 15.62
N LEU A 118 7.03 -0.99 14.53
CA LEU A 118 6.35 -1.45 13.32
C LEU A 118 7.12 -2.58 12.64
N THR A 119 8.45 -2.53 12.63
CA THR A 119 9.29 -3.60 12.07
C THR A 119 9.16 -4.88 12.89
N ASN A 120 9.20 -4.78 14.22
CA ASN A 120 8.99 -5.93 15.10
C ASN A 120 7.61 -6.54 14.91
N LEU A 121 6.57 -5.71 14.76
CA LEU A 121 5.22 -6.15 14.48
C LEU A 121 5.12 -6.87 13.13
N ALA A 122 5.78 -6.35 12.09
CA ALA A 122 5.85 -6.99 10.78
C ALA A 122 6.47 -8.39 10.87
N VAL A 123 7.62 -8.51 11.55
CA VAL A 123 8.32 -9.78 11.78
C VAL A 123 7.44 -10.78 12.54
N GLN A 124 6.76 -10.33 13.60
CA GLN A 124 5.87 -11.18 14.40
C GLN A 124 4.70 -11.76 13.59
N ASN A 125 4.19 -11.00 12.62
CA ASN A 125 3.06 -11.40 11.77
C ASN A 125 3.50 -12.04 10.45
N GLY A 126 4.81 -12.22 10.22
CA GLY A 126 5.34 -12.83 9.00
C GLY A 126 5.14 -11.99 7.73
N VAL A 127 5.05 -10.66 7.89
CA VAL A 127 4.88 -9.70 6.79
C VAL A 127 6.05 -8.71 6.74
N SER A 128 6.01 -7.80 5.78
CA SER A 128 7.11 -6.87 5.52
C SER A 128 6.66 -5.42 5.73
N LEU A 129 7.56 -4.61 6.27
CA LEU A 129 7.46 -3.15 6.29
C LEU A 129 8.58 -2.60 5.38
N SER A 130 8.21 -1.95 4.29
CA SER A 130 9.14 -1.35 3.33
C SER A 130 8.96 0.16 3.30
N TYR A 131 10.07 0.91 3.20
CA TYR A 131 10.00 2.38 3.33
C TYR A 131 10.99 3.15 2.46
N GLU A 132 11.42 2.58 1.34
CA GLU A 132 12.35 3.23 0.40
C GLU A 132 11.82 4.57 -0.12
N ALA A 133 10.50 4.71 -0.33
CA ALA A 133 9.88 5.97 -0.75
C ALA A 133 10.08 7.12 0.27
N SER A 134 10.38 6.80 1.53
CA SER A 134 10.65 7.78 2.58
C SER A 134 12.09 8.34 2.52
N VAL A 135 13.01 7.70 1.79
CA VAL A 135 14.43 8.10 1.71
C VAL A 135 14.85 8.26 0.24
N GLY A 136 14.95 9.50 -0.26
CA GLY A 136 15.62 9.76 -1.54
C GLY A 136 14.77 9.87 -2.81
N GLY A 137 13.44 9.86 -2.72
CA GLY A 137 12.58 10.30 -3.85
C GLY A 137 12.75 9.49 -5.15
N GLY A 138 12.99 8.18 -5.04
CA GLY A 138 13.17 7.27 -6.20
C GLY A 138 14.59 6.71 -6.36
N ILE A 139 15.52 7.07 -5.48
CA ILE A 139 16.85 6.44 -5.41
C ILE A 139 16.74 5.21 -4.49
N PRO A 140 17.05 3.98 -4.96
CA PRO A 140 16.96 2.78 -4.13
C PRO A 140 18.12 2.77 -3.13
N VAL A 141 17.86 3.14 -1.88
CA VAL A 141 18.87 3.21 -0.80
C VAL A 141 18.72 2.07 0.20
N LEU A 142 17.55 1.44 0.33
CA LEU A 142 17.26 0.43 1.36
C LEU A 142 16.66 -0.83 0.75
N ALA A 143 17.46 -1.54 -0.05
CA ALA A 143 17.14 -2.88 -0.51
C ALA A 143 17.67 -3.91 0.49
N VAL A 144 16.92 -4.17 1.57
CA VAL A 144 17.15 -5.30 2.48
C VAL A 144 15.82 -5.93 2.87
#